data_AF-A0A8B7SQG6-F1
#
_entry.id   AF-A0A8B7SQG6-F1
#
_cell.length_a   1.000
_cell.length_b   1.000
_cell.length_c   1.000
_cell.angle_alpha   90.00
_cell.angle_beta   90.00
_cell.angle_gamma   90.00
#
_symmetry.space_group_name_H-M   'P 1'
#
loop_
_entity.id
_entity.type
_entity.pdbx_description
1 polymer ?
#
loop_
_entity_poly.entity_id
_entity_poly.type
_entity_poly.pdbx_seq_one_letter_code
_entity_poly.pdbx_strand_id
1 'polypeptide(L)'
;MYIDLQGMKWAENWVLEPPGFLAYECVGTCQQPPEPLAFKWPFLGPRQCIASETTSLPMIVSIKEGGRPRAQVVSLPNMRVQKCSCASDGALVPRKLEP
;
A
#
# COMPACT_ATOMS: atom_id res chain seq x y z
N MET A 1 4.07 7.97 6.47
CA MET A 1 2.75 8.21 7.10
C MET A 1 2.51 7.23 8.25
N TYR A 2 2.09 7.75 9.41
CA TYR A 2 1.57 6.97 10.54
C TYR A 2 0.03 6.99 10.49
N ILE A 3 -0.59 5.84 10.75
CA ILE A 3 -2.04 5.69 10.84
C ILE A 3 -2.39 5.38 12.29
N ASP A 4 -3.14 6.29 12.91
CA ASP A 4 -3.73 6.11 14.24
C ASP A 4 -5.07 5.38 14.11
N LEU A 5 -5.14 4.16 14.64
CA LEU A 5 -6.37 3.36 14.61
C LEU A 5 -7.30 3.72 15.77
N GLN A 6 -6.79 4.20 16.90
CA GLN A 6 -7.62 4.64 18.03
C GLN A 6 -8.41 5.91 17.69
N GLY A 7 -7.84 6.78 16.87
CA GLY A 7 -8.53 7.97 16.35
C GLY A 7 -9.57 7.69 15.26
N MET A 8 -9.69 6.45 14.77
CA MET A 8 -10.59 6.09 13.68
C MET A 8 -11.89 5.45 14.17
N LYS A 9 -13.03 6.10 13.87
CA LYS A 9 -14.37 5.59 14.23
C LYS A 9 -14.66 4.17 13.77
N TRP A 10 -14.09 3.75 12.63
CA TRP A 10 -14.32 2.40 12.11
C TRP A 10 -13.59 1.31 12.91
N ALA A 11 -12.52 1.64 13.63
CA ALA A 11 -11.70 0.73 14.43
C ALA A 11 -12.02 0.83 15.94
N GLU A 12 -12.73 1.90 16.32
CA GLU A 12 -13.14 2.19 17.69
C GLU A 12 -13.92 1.02 18.31
N ASN A 13 -13.57 0.65 19.55
CA ASN A 13 -14.28 -0.33 20.38
C ASN A 13 -14.24 -1.80 19.92
N TRP A 14 -13.47 -2.16 18.89
CA TRP A 14 -13.25 -3.57 18.52
C TRP A 14 -11.82 -3.91 18.11
N VAL A 15 -10.99 -2.96 17.66
CA VAL A 15 -9.54 -3.20 17.51
C VAL A 15 -8.89 -3.11 18.89
N LEU A 16 -8.24 -4.19 19.32
CA LEU A 16 -7.52 -4.26 20.59
C LEU A 16 -6.05 -3.86 20.41
N GLU A 17 -5.40 -4.36 19.36
CA GLU A 17 -4.00 -4.06 19.02
C GLU A 17 -3.78 -4.13 17.49
N PRO A 18 -2.85 -3.34 16.91
CA PRO A 18 -2.12 -2.24 17.55
C PRO A 18 -2.96 -0.96 17.65
N PRO A 19 -2.57 0.03 18.48
CA PRO A 19 -3.23 1.34 18.55
C PRO A 19 -3.04 2.16 17.25
N GLY A 20 -2.00 1.86 16.49
CA GLY A 20 -1.70 2.47 15.19
C GLY A 20 -0.44 1.87 14.60
N PHE A 21 -0.11 2.24 13.36
CA PHE A 21 1.00 1.63 12.64
C PHE A 21 1.60 2.58 11.58
N LEU A 22 2.84 2.30 11.18
CA LEU A 22 3.48 2.98 10.05
C LEU A 22 3.03 2.33 8.75
N ALA A 23 2.18 3.01 7.99
CA ALA A 23 1.76 2.58 6.67
C ALA A 23 2.82 2.88 5.60
N TYR A 24 3.62 3.95 5.83
CA TYR A 24 4.48 4.57 4.82
C TYR A 24 3.71 5.06 3.59
N GLU A 25 4.33 5.91 2.79
CA GLU A 25 3.72 6.39 1.54
C GLU A 25 4.81 6.50 0.48
N CYS A 26 4.43 6.33 -0.78
CA CYS A 26 5.32 6.55 -1.91
C CYS A 26 5.23 8.00 -2.37
N VAL A 27 6.29 8.76 -2.16
CA VAL A 27 6.42 10.16 -2.59
C VAL A 27 7.65 10.31 -3.48
N GLY A 28 7.52 11.17 -4.49
CA GLY A 28 8.59 11.49 -5.43
C GLY A 28 8.16 11.39 -6.88
N THR A 29 8.99 11.91 -7.76
CA THR A 29 8.76 11.91 -9.20
C THR A 29 9.48 10.75 -9.88
N CYS A 30 8.84 10.16 -10.88
CA CYS A 30 9.48 9.21 -11.77
C CYS A 30 10.10 9.94 -12.95
N GLN A 31 11.40 9.75 -13.17
CA GLN A 31 12.08 10.37 -14.31
C GLN A 31 11.46 9.85 -15.62
N GLN A 32 10.96 10.79 -16.41
CA GLN A 32 10.54 10.55 -17.78
C GLN A 32 11.76 10.77 -18.69
N PRO A 33 12.14 9.80 -19.53
CA PRO A 33 13.20 10.02 -20.52
C PRO A 33 12.82 11.20 -21.43
N PRO A 34 13.77 12.09 -21.79
CA PRO A 34 13.50 13.23 -22.67
C PRO A 34 13.09 12.82 -24.09
N GLU A 35 13.46 11.61 -24.51
CA GLU A 35 13.11 11.11 -25.84
C GLU A 35 11.68 10.58 -25.87
N PRO A 36 10.89 10.97 -26.89
CA PRO A 36 9.81 10.12 -27.35
C PRO A 36 10.51 8.89 -27.91
N LEU A 37 10.79 7.91 -27.03
CA LEU A 37 11.40 6.63 -27.41
C LEU A 37 10.71 6.22 -28.71
N ALA A 38 11.49 6.13 -29.78
CA ALA A 38 11.05 5.86 -31.14
C ALA A 38 10.53 4.41 -31.29
N PHE A 39 9.81 3.93 -30.29
CA PHE A 39 9.22 2.63 -30.18
C PHE A 39 7.74 2.83 -29.88
N LYS A 40 6.94 2.54 -30.90
CA LYS A 40 5.48 2.49 -30.90
C LYS A 40 4.98 1.58 -29.77
N TRP A 41 4.84 2.09 -28.55
CA TRP A 41 4.04 1.47 -27.51
C TRP A 41 2.82 2.35 -27.31
N PRO A 42 1.59 1.89 -27.65
CA PRO A 42 0.55 2.82 -28.02
C PRO A 42 -0.13 3.50 -26.82
N PHE A 43 0.20 3.14 -25.58
CA PHE A 43 -0.58 3.54 -24.40
C PHE A 43 0.29 3.55 -23.13
N LEU A 44 1.25 4.47 -23.03
CA LEU A 44 1.99 4.66 -21.77
C LEU A 44 1.83 6.12 -21.33
N GLY A 45 0.85 6.36 -20.47
CA GLY A 45 0.61 7.61 -19.77
C GLY A 45 1.78 8.03 -18.87
N PRO A 46 1.68 9.18 -18.18
CA PRO A 46 2.78 9.71 -17.37
C PRO A 46 3.24 8.71 -16.30
N ARG A 47 4.56 8.62 -16.06
CA ARG A 47 5.11 7.73 -15.04
C ARG A 47 4.75 8.22 -13.63
N GLN A 48 4.21 7.34 -12.81
CA GLN A 48 3.81 7.62 -11.43
C GLN A 48 4.61 6.77 -10.44
N CYS A 49 4.92 7.34 -9.28
CA CYS A 49 5.50 6.61 -8.16
C CYS A 49 4.38 5.89 -7.40
N ILE A 50 4.40 4.56 -7.39
CA ILE A 50 3.36 3.73 -6.77
C ILE A 50 3.95 2.74 -5.78
N ALA A 51 3.12 2.26 -4.85
CA ALA A 51 3.46 1.13 -4.00
C ALA A 51 3.46 -0.16 -4.84
N SER A 52 4.65 -0.69 -5.11
CA SER A 52 4.80 -1.92 -5.90
C SER A 52 4.74 -3.18 -5.05
N GLU A 53 5.13 -3.07 -3.78
CA GLU A 53 5.06 -4.17 -2.82
C GLU A 53 4.47 -3.64 -1.51
N THR A 54 3.48 -4.35 -0.99
CA THR A 54 2.78 -4.06 0.25
C THR A 54 2.82 -5.28 1.16
N THR A 55 2.51 -5.09 2.43
CA THR A 55 2.44 -6.16 3.40
C THR A 55 1.21 -6.05 4.28
N SER A 56 0.78 -7.20 4.76
CA SER A 56 -0.38 -7.29 5.64
C SER A 56 -0.05 -6.79 7.04
N LEU A 57 -1.07 -6.26 7.72
CA LEU A 57 -0.99 -5.88 9.13
C LEU A 57 -1.77 -6.91 9.96
N PRO A 58 -1.11 -7.68 10.85
CA PRO A 58 -1.81 -8.47 11.84
C PRO A 58 -2.44 -7.54 12.89
N MET A 59 -3.71 -7.73 13.17
CA MET A 59 -4.49 -6.97 14.15
C MET A 59 -5.22 -7.93 15.09
N ILE A 60 -5.24 -7.59 16.36
CA ILE A 60 -6.04 -8.30 17.37
C ILE A 60 -7.36 -7.55 17.50
N VAL A 61 -8.46 -8.25 17.27
CA VAL A 61 -9.81 -7.69 17.24
C VAL A 61 -10.74 -8.45 18.16
N SER A 62 -11.75 -7.75 18.70
CA SER A 62 -12.81 -8.31 19.54
C SER A 62 -14.03 -8.62 18.68
N ILE A 63 -14.35 -9.90 18.53
CA ILE A 63 -15.49 -10.37 17.75
C ILE A 63 -16.52 -10.98 18.70
N LYS A 64 -17.82 -10.75 18.45
CA LYS A 64 -18.89 -11.37 19.23
C LYS A 64 -19.16 -12.78 18.70
N GLU A 65 -18.84 -13.79 19.50
CA GLU A 65 -19.14 -15.19 19.22
C GLU A 65 -20.07 -15.72 20.33
N GLY A 66 -21.27 -16.18 19.97
CA GLY A 66 -22.27 -16.65 20.94
C GLY A 66 -22.67 -15.59 21.98
N GLY A 67 -22.63 -14.30 21.62
CA GLY A 67 -22.97 -13.19 22.51
C GLY A 67 -21.87 -12.77 23.49
N ARG A 68 -20.69 -13.40 23.47
CA ARG A 68 -19.52 -13.03 24.28
C ARG A 68 -18.41 -12.46 23.39
N PRO A 69 -17.69 -11.41 23.83
CA PRO A 69 -16.53 -10.90 23.10
C PRO A 69 -15.38 -11.92 23.17
N ARG A 70 -14.75 -12.19 22.03
CA ARG A 70 -13.59 -13.07 21.89
C ARG A 70 -12.51 -12.36 21.08
N ALA A 71 -11.27 -12.40 21.55
CA ALA A 71 -10.14 -11.89 20.80
C ALA A 71 -9.76 -12.83 19.65
N GLN A 72 -9.57 -12.28 18.46
CA GLN A 72 -9.10 -13.00 17.28
C GLN A 72 -8.01 -12.20 16.57
N VAL A 73 -7.04 -12.90 16.00
CA VAL A 73 -6.04 -12.28 15.11
C VAL A 73 -6.57 -12.31 13.69
N VAL A 74 -6.61 -11.14 13.06
CA VAL A 74 -6.96 -10.97 11.64
C VAL A 74 -5.78 -10.33 10.92
N SER A 75 -5.57 -10.69 9.65
CA SER A 75 -4.49 -10.12 8.83
C SER A 75 -5.11 -9.31 7.71
N LEU A 76 -5.00 -7.98 7.77
CA LEU A 76 -5.51 -7.09 6.74
C LEU A 76 -4.44 -6.93 5.64
N PRO A 77 -4.73 -7.27 4.38
CA PRO A 77 -3.78 -7.13 3.29
C PRO A 77 -3.55 -5.66 2.90
N ASN A 78 -2.45 -5.38 2.22
CA ASN A 78 -2.15 -4.07 1.62
C ASN A 78 -2.07 -2.88 2.60
N MET A 79 -1.71 -3.13 3.86
CA MET A 79 -1.76 -2.10 4.90
C MET A 79 -0.49 -1.24 4.94
N ARG A 80 0.68 -1.85 4.73
CA ARG A 80 1.97 -1.15 4.79
C ARG A 80 2.74 -1.27 3.50
N VAL A 81 3.25 -0.15 2.99
CA VAL A 81 4.16 -0.12 1.85
C VAL A 81 5.50 -0.71 2.25
N GLN A 82 6.00 -1.68 1.48
CA GLN A 82 7.36 -2.19 1.61
C GLN A 82 8.30 -1.58 0.56
N LYS A 83 7.79 -1.35 -0.66
CA LYS A 83 8.60 -0.84 -1.77
C LYS A 83 7.80 0.05 -2.70
N CYS A 84 8.44 1.14 -3.11
CA CYS A 84 7.94 2.05 -4.14
C CYS A 84 8.67 1.79 -5.47
N SER A 85 7.93 1.90 -6.57
CA SER A 85 8.47 1.78 -7.92
C SER A 85 7.77 2.75 -8.88
N CYS A 86 8.41 3.00 -10.01
CA CYS A 86 7.80 3.75 -11.10
C CYS A 86 6.94 2.83 -11.95
N ALA A 87 5.71 3.26 -12.22
CA ALA A 87 4.79 2.59 -13.12
C ALA A 87 4.24 3.56 -14.16
N SER A 88 3.84 3.02 -15.30
CA SER A 88 3.21 3.74 -16.40
C SER A 88 1.94 2.96 -16.74
N ASP A 89 0.77 3.59 -16.62
CA ASP A 89 -0.54 2.94 -16.76
C ASP A 89 -0.67 1.63 -15.97
N GLY A 90 -0.16 1.62 -14.73
CA GLY A 90 -0.21 0.47 -13.83
C GLY A 90 0.86 -0.62 -14.11
N ALA A 91 1.58 -0.55 -15.23
CA ALA A 91 2.69 -1.47 -15.53
C ALA A 91 4.00 -0.94 -14.92
N LEU A 92 4.74 -1.80 -14.21
CA LEU A 92 6.02 -1.43 -13.61
C LEU A 92 7.06 -1.12 -14.70
N VAL A 93 7.81 -0.03 -14.50
CA VAL A 93 8.92 0.35 -15.37
C VAL A 93 10.18 -0.38 -14.92
N PRO A 94 10.85 -1.16 -15.80
CA PRO A 94 12.13 -1.78 -15.49
C PRO A 94 13.18 -0.73 -15.11
N ARG A 95 13.96 -1.00 -14.05
CA ARG A 95 15.04 -0.10 -13.61
C ARG A 95 16.25 -0.10 -14.55
N LYS A 96 16.40 -1.16 -15.35
CA LYS A 96 17.37 -1.26 -16.45
C LYS A 96 16.56 -1.55 -17.72
N LEU A 97 16.70 -0.69 -18.72
CA LEU A 97 16.43 -1.08 -20.09
C LEU A 97 17.61 -1.99 -20.47
N GLU A 98 17.41 -3.31 -20.44
CA GLU A 98 18.39 -4.21 -21.06
C GLU A 98 18.39 -3.98 -22.57
N PRO A 99 19.57 -3.95 -23.21
CA PRO A 99 19.72 -3.64 -24.63
C PRO A 99 19.07 -4.69 -25.55
#